data_AF-A0AAF0CDY4-F1
#
_entry.id   AF-A0AAF0CDY4-F1
#
_cell.length_a   1.000
_cell.length_b   1.000
_cell.length_c   1.000
_cell.angle_alpha   90.00
_cell.angle_beta   90.00
_cell.angle_gamma   90.00
#
_symmetry.space_group_name_H-M   'P 1'
#
loop_
_entity.id
_entity.type
_entity.pdbx_description
1 polymer ?
#
loop_
_entity_poly.entity_id
_entity_poly.type
_entity_poly.pdbx_seq_one_letter_code
_entity_poly.pdbx_strand_id
1 'polypeptide(L)'
;MSTIKNESILKLALIFAIVAFAIASRNTLLISIVFSVSIMAAMLMNRHDINIVYLCTGFIIVKIIERALFTLAIEPGFSDVYTDETKSTVWLGAVTFATHFIIDLILFYMVLLRAPFTRARLAARNKPTDKIRMYKAEVAFASLFSVFMFIDLLALVENFIRHLDAIGFSMEVAQKFSGWTWVYYHYLDMKSILTGCAFMLLWSMSTEIAREQYHRQFEIKV
;
A
#
# COMPACT_ATOMS: atom_id res chain seq x y z
N MET A 1 30.62 -19.56 -9.11
CA MET A 1 29.41 -19.03 -9.79
C MET A 1 28.11 -19.66 -9.28
N SER A 2 28.09 -20.92 -8.83
CA SER A 2 26.90 -21.59 -8.25
C SER A 2 26.53 -21.10 -6.84
N THR A 3 27.50 -20.76 -6.00
CA THR A 3 27.30 -20.30 -4.61
C THR A 3 26.57 -18.95 -4.53
N ILE A 4 26.92 -17.99 -5.38
CA ILE A 4 26.29 -16.65 -5.43
C ILE A 4 24.80 -16.74 -5.85
N LYS A 5 24.48 -17.69 -6.74
CA LYS A 5 23.10 -17.94 -7.18
C LYS A 5 22.26 -18.55 -6.06
N ASN A 6 22.83 -19.48 -5.28
CA ASN A 6 22.14 -20.13 -4.16
C ASN A 6 21.81 -19.16 -3.02
N GLU A 7 22.71 -18.23 -2.68
CA GLU A 7 22.44 -17.21 -1.66
C GLU A 7 21.29 -16.28 -2.05
N SER A 8 21.19 -15.92 -3.33
CA SER A 8 20.13 -15.04 -3.83
C SER A 8 18.76 -15.73 -3.81
N ILE A 9 18.71 -17.01 -4.16
CA ILE A 9 17.50 -17.83 -4.11
C ILE A 9 17.04 -18.05 -2.66
N LEU A 10 17.97 -18.33 -1.74
CA LEU A 10 17.64 -18.52 -0.32
C LEU A 10 17.08 -17.24 0.31
N LYS A 11 17.64 -16.08 -0.01
CA LYS A 11 17.13 -14.77 0.44
C LYS A 11 15.70 -14.54 -0.08
N LEU A 12 15.46 -14.81 -1.36
CA LEU A 12 14.13 -14.69 -1.96
C LEU A 12 13.13 -15.64 -1.29
N ALA A 13 13.51 -16.91 -1.10
CA ALA A 13 12.68 -17.91 -0.45
C ALA A 13 12.33 -17.53 1.00
N LEU A 14 13.28 -16.95 1.73
CA LEU A 14 13.05 -16.46 3.09
C LEU A 14 12.08 -15.26 3.11
N ILE A 15 12.24 -14.33 2.17
CA ILE A 15 11.29 -13.20 1.98
C ILE A 15 9.88 -13.72 1.70
N PHE A 16 9.74 -14.68 0.79
CA PHE A 16 8.45 -15.32 0.50
C PHE A 16 7.87 -16.03 1.72
N ALA A 17 8.68 -16.76 2.48
CA ALA A 17 8.23 -17.46 3.69
C ALA A 17 7.74 -16.49 4.77
N ILE A 18 8.45 -15.37 4.97
CA ILE A 18 8.05 -14.33 5.94
C ILE A 18 6.73 -13.68 5.52
N VAL A 19 6.56 -13.37 4.24
CA VAL A 19 5.30 -12.81 3.70
C VAL A 19 4.15 -13.81 3.84
N ALA A 20 4.36 -15.04 3.43
CA ALA A 20 3.36 -16.09 3.51
C ALA A 20 2.95 -16.35 4.96
N PHE A 21 3.91 -16.41 5.89
CA PHE A 21 3.65 -16.54 7.31
C PHE A 21 2.86 -15.34 7.86
N ALA A 22 3.25 -14.12 7.51
CA ALA A 22 2.54 -12.92 7.95
C ALA A 22 1.09 -12.91 7.46
N ILE A 23 0.85 -13.25 6.19
CA ILE A 23 -0.50 -13.35 5.61
C ILE A 23 -1.29 -14.48 6.28
N ALA A 24 -0.70 -15.67 6.42
CA ALA A 24 -1.36 -16.82 7.04
C ALA A 24 -1.69 -16.60 8.53
N SER A 25 -0.91 -15.79 9.23
CA SER A 25 -1.14 -15.48 10.65
C SER A 25 -2.45 -14.73 10.91
N ARG A 26 -3.02 -14.07 9.89
CA ARG A 26 -4.19 -13.16 9.99
C ARG A 26 -4.05 -12.07 11.05
N ASN A 27 -2.85 -11.83 11.55
CA ASN A 27 -2.58 -10.85 12.59
C ASN A 27 -2.14 -9.53 11.94
N THR A 28 -3.06 -8.56 11.88
CA THR A 28 -2.85 -7.25 11.24
C THR A 28 -1.70 -6.47 11.88
N LEU A 29 -1.52 -6.57 13.20
CA LEU A 29 -0.40 -5.96 13.91
C LEU A 29 0.93 -6.58 13.47
N LEU A 30 1.01 -7.92 13.40
CA LEU A 30 2.21 -8.61 12.96
C LEU A 30 2.58 -8.24 11.51
N ILE A 31 1.60 -8.23 10.60
CA ILE A 31 1.78 -7.81 9.21
C ILE A 31 2.36 -6.39 9.16
N SER A 32 1.77 -5.46 9.93
CA SER A 32 2.25 -4.07 10.00
C SER A 32 3.67 -3.95 10.53
N ILE A 33 4.05 -4.73 11.56
CA ILE A 33 5.40 -4.74 12.13
C ILE A 33 6.39 -5.28 11.09
N VAL A 34 6.10 -6.44 10.50
CA VAL A 34 6.97 -7.08 9.51
C VAL A 34 7.20 -6.17 8.30
N PHE A 35 6.14 -5.52 7.81
CA PHE A 35 6.24 -4.56 6.72
C PHE A 35 7.11 -3.34 7.08
N SER A 36 6.89 -2.76 8.26
CA SER A 36 7.64 -1.58 8.73
C SER A 36 9.13 -1.90 8.95
N VAL A 37 9.44 -3.04 9.58
CA VAL A 37 10.81 -3.52 9.76
C VAL A 37 11.48 -3.74 8.40
N SER A 38 10.75 -4.25 7.41
CA SER A 38 11.31 -4.50 6.08
C SER A 38 11.60 -3.22 5.32
N ILE A 39 10.75 -2.20 5.43
CA ILE A 39 11.05 -0.88 4.85
C ILE A 39 12.31 -0.29 5.49
N MET A 40 12.42 -0.39 6.82
CA MET A 40 13.60 0.07 7.56
C MET A 40 14.87 -0.69 7.13
N ALA A 41 14.79 -2.02 7.03
CA ALA A 41 15.90 -2.85 6.58
C ALA A 41 16.33 -2.50 5.15
N ALA A 42 15.38 -2.39 4.21
CA ALA A 42 15.65 -2.00 2.84
C ALA A 42 16.32 -0.62 2.75
N MET A 43 15.87 0.34 3.57
CA MET A 43 16.48 1.67 3.67
C MET A 43 17.91 1.62 4.21
N LEU A 44 18.17 0.86 5.26
CA LEU A 44 19.51 0.74 5.86
C LEU A 44 20.50 0.02 4.94
N MET A 45 20.07 -1.06 4.27
CA MET A 45 20.88 -1.80 3.31
C MET A 45 21.25 -0.96 2.08
N ASN A 46 20.35 -0.06 1.66
CA ASN A 46 20.53 0.81 0.51
C ASN A 46 20.78 2.27 0.91
N ARG A 47 21.34 2.53 2.10
CA ARG A 47 21.52 3.89 2.65
C ARG A 47 22.33 4.84 1.76
N HIS A 48 23.10 4.29 0.81
CA HIS A 48 23.91 5.05 -0.15
C HIS A 48 23.12 5.46 -1.42
N ASP A 49 21.95 4.86 -1.66
CA ASP A 49 21.06 5.21 -2.76
C ASP A 49 19.95 6.15 -2.27
N ILE A 50 20.09 7.43 -2.59
CA ILE A 50 19.13 8.47 -2.22
C ILE A 50 17.71 8.18 -2.73
N ASN A 51 17.55 7.47 -3.86
CA ASN A 51 16.22 7.17 -4.40
C ASN A 51 15.48 6.20 -3.48
N ILE A 52 16.15 5.12 -3.05
CA ILE A 52 15.58 4.12 -2.14
C ILE A 52 15.33 4.73 -0.77
N VAL A 53 16.28 5.50 -0.24
CA VAL A 53 16.12 6.14 1.07
C VAL A 53 14.90 7.05 1.11
N TYR A 54 14.72 7.91 0.09
CA TYR A 54 13.60 8.86 0.08
C TYR A 54 12.26 8.15 -0.13
N LEU A 55 12.22 7.11 -0.97
CA LEU A 55 11.04 6.28 -1.16
C LEU A 55 10.63 5.58 0.14
N CYS A 56 11.56 4.87 0.78
CA CYS A 56 11.32 4.19 2.06
C CYS A 56 10.93 5.16 3.18
N THR A 57 11.58 6.33 3.24
CA THR A 57 11.23 7.38 4.21
C THR A 57 9.80 7.85 4.01
N GLY A 58 9.39 8.10 2.77
CA GLY A 58 8.02 8.46 2.44
C GLY A 58 7.02 7.38 2.87
N PHE A 59 7.30 6.10 2.57
CA PHE A 59 6.47 4.99 3.03
C PHE A 59 6.34 4.92 4.55
N ILE A 60 7.44 5.07 5.29
CA ILE A 60 7.41 5.08 6.77
C ILE A 60 6.52 6.21 7.28
N ILE A 61 6.69 7.43 6.75
CA ILE A 61 5.88 8.59 7.16
C ILE A 61 4.40 8.33 6.95
N VAL A 62 4.02 7.87 5.75
CA VAL A 62 2.61 7.61 5.43
C VAL A 62 2.05 6.48 6.28
N LYS A 63 2.82 5.41 6.55
CA LYS A 63 2.39 4.31 7.43
C LYS A 63 2.24 4.72 8.90
N ILE A 64 3.10 5.61 9.40
CA ILE A 64 2.93 6.17 10.75
C ILE A 64 1.65 7.02 10.80
N ILE A 65 1.39 7.85 9.79
CA ILE A 65 0.18 8.67 9.70
C ILE A 65 -1.07 7.78 9.62
N GLU A 66 -1.07 6.77 8.75
CA GLU A 66 -2.17 5.79 8.65
C GLU A 66 -2.44 5.14 10.00
N ARG A 67 -1.41 4.61 10.66
CA ARG A 67 -1.58 3.96 11.97
C ARG A 67 -2.09 4.93 13.03
N ALA A 68 -1.60 6.17 13.04
CA ALA A 68 -2.08 7.19 13.96
C ALA A 68 -3.55 7.56 13.69
N LEU A 69 -3.96 7.70 12.42
CA LEU A 69 -5.35 7.95 12.04
C LEU A 69 -6.28 6.82 12.53
N PHE A 70 -5.91 5.56 12.27
CA PHE A 70 -6.71 4.44 12.72
C PHE A 70 -6.77 4.37 14.25
N THR A 71 -5.63 4.38 14.94
CA THR A 71 -5.61 4.18 16.40
C THR A 71 -6.09 5.39 17.20
N LEU A 72 -6.01 6.63 16.68
CA LEU A 72 -6.40 7.82 17.44
C LEU A 72 -7.74 8.42 17.01
N ALA A 73 -8.15 8.27 15.75
CA ALA A 73 -9.35 8.93 15.22
C ALA A 73 -10.46 7.94 14.86
N ILE A 74 -10.13 6.77 14.30
CA ILE A 74 -11.14 5.83 13.77
C ILE A 74 -11.49 4.73 14.79
N GLU A 75 -10.53 4.12 15.47
CA GLU A 75 -10.80 3.05 16.46
C GLU A 75 -11.45 3.60 17.74
N PRO A 76 -10.98 4.71 18.37
CA PRO A 76 -11.52 5.18 19.64
C PRO A 76 -12.92 5.80 19.54
N GLY A 77 -13.22 6.50 18.43
CA GLY A 77 -14.54 7.10 18.21
C GLY A 77 -15.68 6.09 18.06
N PHE A 78 -15.36 4.79 18.05
CA PHE A 78 -16.25 3.71 17.68
C PHE A 78 -16.18 2.49 18.62
N SER A 79 -15.42 2.59 19.72
CA SER A 79 -15.28 1.56 20.77
C SER A 79 -16.62 1.11 21.40
N ASP A 80 -17.65 1.96 21.41
CA ASP A 80 -18.95 1.65 22.00
C ASP A 80 -19.92 0.88 21.07
N VAL A 81 -19.61 0.79 19.77
CA VAL A 81 -20.47 0.15 18.74
C VAL A 81 -20.14 -1.33 18.53
N TYR A 82 -18.96 -1.78 18.96
CA TYR A 82 -18.37 -3.08 18.63
C TYR A 82 -18.84 -4.29 19.47
N THR A 83 -19.88 -4.16 20.29
CA THR A 83 -20.43 -5.32 21.02
C THR A 83 -21.34 -6.21 20.16
N ASP A 84 -21.56 -5.88 18.88
CA ASP A 84 -22.48 -6.62 18.01
C ASP A 84 -22.03 -6.56 16.54
N GLU A 85 -21.64 -7.72 15.98
CA GLU A 85 -21.16 -7.85 14.59
C GLU A 85 -22.24 -7.48 13.55
N THR A 86 -23.50 -7.32 13.97
CA THR A 86 -24.60 -6.81 13.13
C THR A 86 -24.66 -5.28 13.03
N LYS A 87 -23.80 -4.54 13.75
CA LYS A 87 -23.86 -3.06 13.88
C LYS A 87 -22.75 -2.30 13.15
N SER A 88 -22.05 -2.89 12.17
CA SER A 88 -21.22 -2.07 11.27
C SER A 88 -22.13 -1.09 10.55
N THR A 89 -22.06 0.19 10.92
CA THR A 89 -22.87 1.22 10.26
C THR A 89 -22.32 1.52 8.89
N VAL A 90 -23.19 1.92 7.95
CA VAL A 90 -22.80 2.44 6.63
C VAL A 90 -21.64 3.41 6.73
N TRP A 91 -21.71 4.30 7.73
CA TRP A 91 -20.76 5.38 7.93
C TRP A 91 -19.41 4.89 8.43
N LEU A 92 -19.35 3.89 9.31
CA LEU A 92 -18.09 3.30 9.75
C LEU A 92 -17.36 2.61 8.60
N GLY A 93 -18.08 1.78 7.83
CA GLY A 93 -17.53 1.16 6.64
C GLY A 93 -17.06 2.22 5.63
N ALA A 94 -17.87 3.26 5.41
CA ALA A 94 -17.53 4.34 4.49
C ALA A 94 -16.26 5.09 4.91
N VAL A 95 -16.14 5.49 6.17
CA VAL A 95 -14.94 6.17 6.70
C VAL A 95 -13.71 5.27 6.60
N THR A 96 -13.84 3.98 6.89
CA THR A 96 -12.73 3.02 6.83
C THR A 96 -12.23 2.86 5.39
N PHE A 97 -13.11 2.52 4.45
CA PHE A 97 -12.72 2.29 3.06
C PHE A 97 -12.27 3.59 2.37
N ALA A 98 -12.91 4.72 2.66
CA ALA A 98 -12.48 6.02 2.14
C ALA A 98 -11.11 6.44 2.69
N THR A 99 -10.83 6.17 3.97
CA THR A 99 -9.51 6.48 4.56
C THR A 99 -8.42 5.65 3.89
N HIS A 100 -8.63 4.33 3.71
CA HIS A 100 -7.67 3.50 2.98
C HIS A 100 -7.46 4.00 1.54
N PHE A 101 -8.54 4.32 0.82
CA PHE A 101 -8.45 4.89 -0.53
C PHE A 101 -7.62 6.18 -0.57
N ILE A 102 -7.84 7.10 0.36
CA ILE A 102 -7.09 8.36 0.45
C ILE A 102 -5.61 8.10 0.75
N ILE A 103 -5.30 7.17 1.67
CA ILE A 103 -3.93 6.80 1.99
C ILE A 103 -3.24 6.18 0.78
N ASP A 104 -3.90 5.27 0.05
CA ASP A 104 -3.34 4.65 -1.14
C ASP A 104 -3.18 5.65 -2.31
N LEU A 105 -4.06 6.64 -2.41
CA LEU A 105 -3.92 7.78 -3.32
C LEU A 105 -2.71 8.65 -2.97
N ILE A 106 -2.49 8.94 -1.68
CA ILE A 106 -1.32 9.67 -1.20
C ILE A 106 -0.05 8.87 -1.53
N LEU A 107 -0.03 7.57 -1.28
CA LEU A 107 1.10 6.69 -1.61
C LEU A 107 1.38 6.67 -3.12
N PHE A 108 0.33 6.57 -3.94
CA PHE A 108 0.43 6.63 -5.40
C PHE A 108 1.12 7.90 -5.88
N TYR A 109 0.62 9.07 -5.46
CA TYR A 109 1.22 10.35 -5.85
C TYR A 109 2.59 10.56 -5.24
N MET A 110 2.81 10.12 -4.00
CA MET A 110 4.13 10.16 -3.36
C MET A 110 5.16 9.44 -4.22
N VAL A 111 4.85 8.25 -4.74
CA VAL A 111 5.76 7.51 -5.64
C VAL A 111 5.97 8.23 -6.97
N LEU A 112 4.90 8.67 -7.64
CA LEU A 112 5.01 9.35 -8.93
C LEU A 112 5.77 10.68 -8.86
N LEU A 113 5.56 11.42 -7.76
CA LEU A 113 6.10 12.77 -7.57
C LEU A 113 7.41 12.78 -6.78
N ARG A 114 7.86 11.65 -6.20
CA ARG A 114 9.11 11.61 -5.42
C ARG A 114 10.29 12.14 -6.22
N ALA A 115 10.50 11.62 -7.43
CA ALA A 115 11.65 11.99 -8.26
C ALA A 115 11.65 13.50 -8.63
N PRO A 116 10.58 14.08 -9.21
CA PRO A 116 10.56 15.52 -9.50
C PRO A 116 10.64 16.37 -8.22
N PHE A 117 9.97 15.99 -7.13
CA PHE A 117 10.06 16.72 -5.86
C PHE A 117 11.47 16.72 -5.29
N THR A 118 12.15 15.57 -5.32
CA THR A 118 13.52 15.42 -4.83
C THR A 118 14.49 16.27 -5.68
N ARG A 119 14.34 16.25 -7.01
CA ARG A 119 15.14 17.10 -7.90
C ARG A 119 14.93 18.59 -7.61
N ALA A 120 13.67 19.04 -7.51
CA ALA A 120 13.36 20.44 -7.21
C ALA A 120 13.97 20.88 -5.87
N ARG A 121 13.83 20.05 -4.82
CA ARG A 121 14.40 20.33 -3.49
C ARG A 121 15.93 20.41 -3.49
N LEU A 122 16.61 19.56 -4.25
CA LEU A 122 18.07 19.56 -4.35
C LEU A 122 18.59 20.72 -5.22
N ALA A 123 17.92 21.01 -6.34
CA ALA A 123 18.22 22.13 -7.21
C ALA A 123 18.11 23.47 -6.45
N ALA A 124 17.06 23.65 -5.64
CA ALA A 124 16.90 24.81 -4.76
C ALA A 124 18.03 24.97 -3.71
N ARG A 125 18.84 23.94 -3.51
CA ARG A 125 19.99 23.93 -2.59
C ARG A 125 21.33 23.86 -3.33
N ASN A 126 21.35 24.08 -4.64
CA ASN A 126 22.54 23.95 -5.50
C ASN A 126 23.25 22.59 -5.34
N LYS A 127 22.49 21.50 -5.14
CA LYS A 127 23.01 20.14 -5.03
C LYS A 127 22.83 19.38 -6.34
N PRO A 128 23.75 18.44 -6.68
CA PRO A 128 23.65 17.65 -7.91
C PRO A 128 22.37 16.81 -7.94
N THR A 129 21.73 16.75 -9.11
CA THR A 129 20.43 16.07 -9.30
C THR A 129 20.51 14.85 -10.23
N ASP A 130 21.66 14.62 -10.86
CA ASP A 130 21.86 13.62 -11.92
C ASP A 130 21.61 12.17 -11.47
N LYS A 131 21.74 11.93 -10.15
CA LYS A 131 21.52 10.61 -9.53
C LYS A 131 20.04 10.36 -9.18
N ILE A 132 19.17 11.35 -9.33
CA ILE A 132 17.74 11.27 -8.97
C ILE A 132 16.92 10.81 -10.18
N ARG A 133 16.57 9.53 -10.15
CA ARG A 133 15.85 8.85 -11.23
C ARG A 133 14.69 8.04 -10.68
N MET A 134 13.71 7.78 -11.54
CA MET A 134 12.61 6.90 -11.22
C MET A 134 13.00 5.46 -11.57
N TYR A 135 12.79 4.52 -10.65
CA TYR A 135 13.07 3.10 -10.87
C TYR A 135 11.86 2.35 -11.43
N LYS A 136 12.11 1.26 -12.16
CA LYS A 136 11.04 0.34 -12.59
C LYS A 136 10.20 -0.16 -11.41
N ALA A 137 10.83 -0.42 -10.26
CA ALA A 137 10.14 -0.78 -9.02
C ALA A 137 9.15 0.28 -8.55
N GLU A 138 9.46 1.57 -8.72
CA GLU A 138 8.54 2.65 -8.35
C GLU A 138 7.31 2.70 -9.24
N VAL A 139 7.48 2.47 -10.55
CA VAL A 139 6.34 2.33 -11.46
C VAL A 139 5.49 1.13 -11.05
N ALA A 140 6.10 0.01 -10.69
CA ALA A 140 5.39 -1.16 -10.18
C ALA A 140 4.63 -0.88 -8.87
N PHE A 141 5.21 -0.09 -7.96
CA PHE A 141 4.51 0.38 -6.75
C PHE A 141 3.31 1.25 -7.09
N ALA A 142 3.45 2.21 -8.02
CA ALA A 142 2.33 3.04 -8.45
C ALA A 142 1.20 2.20 -9.06
N SER A 143 1.52 1.21 -9.89
CA SER A 143 0.54 0.26 -10.41
C SER A 143 -0.13 -0.53 -9.28
N LEU A 144 0.64 -1.00 -8.30
CA LEU A 144 0.10 -1.75 -7.15
C LEU A 144 -0.84 -0.88 -6.30
N PHE A 145 -0.49 0.38 -6.02
CA PHE A 145 -1.37 1.31 -5.31
C PHE A 145 -2.66 1.61 -6.09
N SER A 146 -2.61 1.56 -7.42
CA SER A 146 -3.82 1.66 -8.25
C SER A 146 -4.78 0.49 -8.02
N VAL A 147 -4.24 -0.73 -7.85
CA VAL A 147 -5.04 -1.92 -7.52
C VAL A 147 -5.61 -1.82 -6.10
N PHE A 148 -4.80 -1.37 -5.13
CA PHE A 148 -5.27 -1.11 -3.78
C PHE A 148 -6.46 -0.14 -3.76
N MET A 149 -6.32 1.01 -4.43
CA MET A 149 -7.39 2.01 -4.55
C MET A 149 -8.65 1.42 -5.19
N PHE A 150 -8.52 0.56 -6.20
CA PHE A 150 -9.66 -0.10 -6.84
C PHE A 150 -10.41 -1.01 -5.86
N ILE A 151 -9.69 -1.81 -5.07
CA ILE A 151 -10.31 -2.67 -4.04
C ILE A 151 -11.01 -1.83 -2.96
N ASP A 152 -10.41 -0.71 -2.54
CA ASP A 152 -11.03 0.18 -1.56
C ASP A 152 -12.31 0.82 -2.10
N LEU A 153 -12.33 1.26 -3.36
CA LEU A 153 -13.53 1.78 -4.01
C LEU A 153 -14.63 0.72 -4.14
N LEU A 154 -14.27 -0.51 -4.52
CA LEU A 154 -15.25 -1.60 -4.60
C LEU A 154 -15.84 -1.92 -3.22
N ALA A 155 -15.01 -1.99 -2.18
CA ALA A 155 -15.46 -2.21 -0.82
C ALA A 155 -16.36 -1.07 -0.32
N LEU A 156 -16.03 0.18 -0.65
CA LEU A 156 -16.85 1.35 -0.35
C LEU A 156 -18.22 1.28 -1.04
N VAL A 157 -18.25 0.93 -2.32
CA VAL A 157 -19.50 0.76 -3.09
C VAL A 157 -20.34 -0.38 -2.51
N GLU A 158 -19.75 -1.55 -2.26
CA GLU A 158 -20.45 -2.69 -1.66
C GLU A 158 -20.98 -2.34 -0.27
N ASN A 159 -20.25 -1.55 0.51
CA ASN A 159 -20.72 -1.07 1.82
C ASN A 159 -22.01 -0.23 1.71
N PHE A 160 -22.13 0.64 0.70
CA PHE A 160 -23.39 1.37 0.46
C PHE A 160 -24.51 0.45 -0.04
N ILE A 161 -24.18 -0.47 -0.95
CA ILE A 161 -25.14 -1.41 -1.51
C ILE A 161 -25.78 -2.29 -0.43
N ARG A 162 -24.98 -2.75 0.54
CA ARG A 162 -25.45 -3.57 1.65
C ARG A 162 -26.41 -2.85 2.59
N HIS A 163 -26.39 -1.52 2.57
CA HIS A 163 -27.16 -0.70 3.48
C HIS A 163 -28.08 0.27 2.74
N LEU A 164 -28.54 -0.13 1.53
CA LEU A 164 -29.49 0.64 0.73
C LEU A 164 -30.77 0.94 1.50
N ASP A 165 -31.24 -0.01 2.29
CA ASP A 165 -32.39 0.14 3.20
C ASP A 165 -32.14 1.21 4.26
N ALA A 166 -30.96 1.20 4.90
CA ALA A 166 -30.58 2.16 5.93
C ALA A 166 -30.37 3.59 5.40
N ILE A 167 -30.11 3.75 4.10
CA ILE A 167 -29.96 5.06 3.44
C ILE A 167 -31.22 5.49 2.65
N GLY A 168 -32.34 4.77 2.82
CA GLY A 168 -33.68 5.21 2.39
C GLY A 168 -34.19 4.63 1.07
N PHE A 169 -33.55 3.60 0.52
CA PHE A 169 -34.09 2.88 -0.65
C PHE A 169 -35.15 1.85 -0.23
N SER A 170 -36.06 1.54 -1.15
CA SER A 170 -37.08 0.50 -0.96
C SER A 170 -36.47 -0.90 -0.82
N MET A 171 -37.13 -1.78 -0.07
CA MET A 171 -36.72 -3.17 0.14
C MET A 171 -36.51 -3.94 -1.19
N GLU A 172 -37.33 -3.69 -2.20
CA GLU A 172 -37.22 -4.33 -3.53
C GLU A 172 -35.88 -4.02 -4.20
N VAL A 173 -35.42 -2.77 -4.10
CA VAL A 173 -34.12 -2.33 -4.62
C VAL A 173 -32.98 -2.94 -3.80
N ALA A 174 -33.07 -2.93 -2.47
CA ALA A 174 -32.07 -3.55 -1.61
C ALA A 174 -31.92 -5.06 -1.91
N GLN A 175 -33.04 -5.78 -2.09
CA GLN A 175 -33.06 -7.21 -2.38
C GLN A 175 -32.44 -7.54 -3.75
N LYS A 176 -32.55 -6.65 -4.75
CA LYS A 176 -31.91 -6.83 -6.06
C LYS A 176 -30.38 -6.86 -5.97
N PHE A 177 -29.81 -6.17 -5.00
CA PHE A 177 -28.36 -6.05 -4.83
C PHE A 177 -27.80 -6.81 -3.63
N SER A 178 -28.63 -7.53 -2.87
CA SER A 178 -28.22 -8.22 -1.63
C SER A 178 -27.14 -9.30 -1.85
N GLY A 179 -27.00 -9.82 -3.06
CA GLY A 179 -25.97 -10.79 -3.42
C GLY A 179 -24.57 -10.20 -3.65
N TRP A 180 -24.43 -8.88 -3.75
CA TRP A 180 -23.15 -8.24 -4.06
C TRP A 180 -22.33 -7.99 -2.80
N THR A 181 -21.55 -8.99 -2.38
CA THR A 181 -20.80 -8.96 -1.11
C THR A 181 -19.38 -9.53 -1.18
N TRP A 182 -18.90 -9.81 -2.39
CA TRP A 182 -17.66 -10.56 -2.57
C TRP A 182 -16.40 -9.77 -2.19
N VAL A 183 -16.35 -8.44 -2.39
CA VAL A 183 -15.21 -7.64 -1.93
C VAL A 183 -15.32 -7.37 -0.44
N TYR A 184 -16.50 -7.02 0.07
CA TYR A 184 -16.68 -6.66 1.47
C TYR A 184 -16.20 -7.75 2.43
N TYR A 185 -16.57 -9.02 2.19
CA TYR A 185 -16.16 -10.14 3.05
C TYR A 185 -14.71 -10.58 2.85
N HIS A 186 -14.14 -10.37 1.67
CA HIS A 186 -12.77 -10.75 1.35
C HIS A 186 -11.78 -9.57 1.38
N TYR A 187 -12.23 -8.40 1.86
CA TYR A 187 -11.46 -7.17 1.81
C TYR A 187 -10.09 -7.31 2.48
N LEU A 188 -10.06 -7.87 3.71
CA LEU A 188 -8.82 -8.08 4.45
C LEU A 188 -7.88 -9.08 3.78
N ASP A 189 -8.44 -10.14 3.18
CA ASP A 189 -7.65 -11.14 2.44
C ASP A 189 -7.01 -10.50 1.21
N MET A 190 -7.78 -9.73 0.43
CA MET A 190 -7.29 -9.00 -0.74
C MET A 190 -6.20 -7.99 -0.37
N LYS A 191 -6.42 -7.15 0.66
CA LYS A 191 -5.42 -6.18 1.13
C LYS A 191 -4.15 -6.88 1.63
N SER A 192 -4.28 -8.05 2.25
CA SER A 192 -3.14 -8.86 2.72
C SER A 192 -2.32 -9.43 1.56
N ILE A 193 -2.97 -9.94 0.50
CA ILE A 193 -2.29 -10.40 -0.73
C ILE A 193 -1.54 -9.23 -1.38
N LEU A 194 -2.21 -8.08 -1.56
CA LEU A 194 -1.59 -6.90 -2.16
C LEU A 194 -0.43 -6.36 -1.30
N THR A 195 -0.52 -6.46 0.03
CA THR A 195 0.58 -6.12 0.95
C THR A 195 1.76 -7.08 0.76
N GLY A 196 1.49 -8.36 0.54
CA GLY A 196 2.52 -9.34 0.15
C GLY A 196 3.20 -8.97 -1.18
N CYS A 197 2.43 -8.53 -2.18
CA CYS A 197 3.00 -7.98 -3.41
C CYS A 197 3.87 -6.74 -3.16
N ALA A 198 3.43 -5.82 -2.31
CA ALA A 198 4.21 -4.63 -1.95
C ALA A 198 5.53 -5.02 -1.28
N PHE A 199 5.52 -6.04 -0.43
CA PHE A 199 6.72 -6.57 0.21
C PHE A 199 7.69 -7.16 -0.82
N MET A 200 7.19 -7.96 -1.76
CA MET A 200 8.02 -8.51 -2.84
C MET A 200 8.65 -7.38 -3.68
N LEU A 201 7.88 -6.35 -4.03
CA LEU A 201 8.40 -5.18 -4.75
C LEU A 201 9.47 -4.44 -3.95
N LEU A 202 9.24 -4.25 -2.64
CA LEU A 202 10.19 -3.59 -1.75
C LEU A 202 11.54 -4.30 -1.74
N TRP A 203 11.52 -5.62 -1.57
CA TRP A 203 12.75 -6.41 -1.57
C TRP A 203 13.35 -6.56 -2.97
N SER A 204 12.54 -6.52 -4.03
CA SER A 204 13.06 -6.51 -5.39
C SER A 204 13.99 -5.34 -5.64
N MET A 205 13.82 -4.20 -4.96
CA MET A 205 14.74 -3.05 -5.05
C MET A 205 16.16 -3.33 -4.57
N SER A 206 16.39 -4.45 -3.87
CA SER A 206 17.75 -4.92 -3.58
C SER A 206 18.46 -5.53 -4.79
N THR A 207 17.72 -5.85 -5.87
CA THR A 207 18.24 -6.39 -7.12
C THR A 207 18.61 -5.29 -8.11
N GLU A 208 19.51 -5.57 -9.04
CA GLU A 208 19.91 -4.60 -10.08
C GLU A 208 18.79 -4.33 -11.08
N ILE A 209 18.05 -5.36 -11.49
CA ILE A 209 16.96 -5.28 -12.48
C ILE A 209 15.88 -4.29 -12.03
N ALA A 210 15.48 -4.33 -10.76
CA ALA A 210 14.45 -3.45 -10.22
C ALA A 210 14.91 -1.98 -10.07
N ARG A 211 16.24 -1.77 -9.94
CA ARG A 211 16.90 -0.46 -9.86
C ARG A 211 17.29 0.10 -11.23
N GLU A 212 16.95 -0.61 -12.32
CA GLU A 212 17.11 -0.03 -13.65
C GLU A 212 16.25 1.23 -13.77
N GLN A 213 16.84 2.24 -14.41
CA GLN A 213 16.15 3.48 -14.69
C GLN A 213 14.93 3.21 -15.57
N TYR A 214 13.79 3.73 -15.15
CA TYR A 214 12.62 3.74 -16.01
C TYR A 214 12.83 4.78 -17.12
N HIS A 215 12.97 4.30 -18.35
CA HIS A 215 12.97 5.15 -19.54
C HIS A 215 11.53 5.36 -20.00
N ARG A 216 10.98 6.56 -19.77
CA ARG A 216 9.68 6.93 -20.32
C ARG A 216 9.88 7.08 -21.83
N GLN A 217 9.28 6.21 -22.64
CA GLN A 217 9.41 6.24 -24.12
C GLN A 217 8.91 7.54 -24.79
N PHE A 218 8.38 8.49 -24.01
CA PHE A 218 7.83 9.77 -24.46
C PHE A 218 8.65 11.00 -24.01
N GLU A 219 9.95 10.86 -23.75
CA GLU A 219 10.83 12.03 -23.77
C GLU A 219 10.92 12.53 -25.23
N ILE A 220 9.93 13.36 -25.60
CA ILE A 220 10.01 14.20 -26.78
C ILE A 220 11.31 14.98 -26.63
N LYS A 221 12.26 14.68 -27.50
CA LYS A 221 13.44 15.50 -27.71
C LYS A 221 12.93 16.89 -28.11
N VAL A 222 12.97 17.83 -27.16
CA VAL A 222 12.88 19.26 -27.43
C VAL A 222 14.30 19.75 -27.70
#